data_AF-A0A1Q8G670-F1
#
_entry.id   AF-A0A1Q8G670-F1
#
_cell.length_a   1.000
_cell.length_b   1.000
_cell.length_c   1.000
_cell.angle_alpha   90.00
_cell.angle_beta   90.00
_cell.angle_gamma   90.00
#
_symmetry.space_group_name_H-M   'P 1'
#
loop_
_entity.id
_entity.type
_entity.pdbx_description
1 polymer ?
#
loop_
_entity_poly.entity_id
_entity_poly.type
_entity_poly.pdbx_seq_one_letter_code
_entity_poly.pdbx_strand_id
1 'polypeptide(L)'
;MECPTISGLRLDSEDLEAIEAIRNAQRNGNMLEIMLPAGVLTTIFLGNNSAQAAYNIHSTDWAQFAEAMTHISPIVKKRIVTISQMQRLRAGLSYEQTQFWRAVEAGCQP
;
A
#
# COMPACT_ATOMS: atom_id res chain seq x y z
N MET A 1 -0.11 5.38 -18.02
CA MET A 1 0.09 4.97 -16.61
C MET A 1 0.66 6.16 -15.85
N GLU A 2 -0.22 6.91 -15.21
CA GLU A 2 0.13 8.02 -14.33
C GLU A 2 0.12 7.54 -12.87
N CYS A 3 1.27 7.62 -12.22
CA CYS A 3 1.40 7.27 -10.81
C CYS A 3 1.11 8.51 -9.95
N PRO A 4 0.21 8.44 -8.95
CA PRO A 4 -0.20 9.63 -8.20
C PRO A 4 0.93 10.15 -7.32
N THR A 5 0.97 11.46 -7.10
CA THR A 5 1.72 12.01 -5.96
C THR A 5 0.74 12.32 -4.85
N ILE A 6 0.96 11.76 -3.66
CA ILE A 6 0.11 11.95 -2.48
C ILE A 6 0.93 12.70 -1.45
N SER A 7 0.47 13.89 -1.06
CA SER A 7 1.13 14.69 -0.02
C SER A 7 0.24 14.75 1.22
N GLY A 8 0.84 14.57 2.39
CA GLY A 8 0.13 14.72 3.66
C GLY A 8 -0.80 13.55 4.04
N LEU A 9 -0.57 12.35 3.49
CA LEU A 9 -1.38 11.16 3.80
C LEU A 9 -1.33 10.85 5.29
N ARG A 10 -2.50 10.84 5.95
CA ARG A 10 -2.65 10.38 7.34
C ARG A 10 -3.37 9.05 7.35
N LEU A 11 -2.73 8.06 7.94
CA LEU A 11 -3.30 6.72 8.10
C LEU A 11 -4.00 6.64 9.45
N ASP A 12 -5.27 6.22 9.43
CA ASP A 12 -6.06 5.99 10.64
C ASP A 12 -5.89 4.55 11.17
N SER A 13 -6.57 4.22 12.26
CA SER A 13 -6.45 2.89 12.89
C SER A 13 -6.85 1.75 11.96
N GLU A 14 -7.91 1.92 11.18
CA GLU A 14 -8.39 0.89 10.26
C GLU A 14 -7.47 0.73 9.04
N ASP A 15 -6.81 1.81 8.59
CA ASP A 15 -5.77 1.72 7.57
C ASP A 15 -4.58 0.90 8.08
N LEU A 16 -4.15 1.16 9.31
CA LEU A 16 -3.03 0.46 9.94
C LEU A 16 -3.34 -1.02 10.15
N GLU A 17 -4.58 -1.37 10.53
CA GLU A 17 -5.05 -2.75 10.61
C GLU A 17 -5.01 -3.45 9.25
N ALA A 18 -5.42 -2.77 8.18
CA ALA A 18 -5.36 -3.31 6.83
C ALA A 18 -3.93 -3.51 6.32
N ILE A 19 -3.04 -2.57 6.63
CA ILE A 19 -1.60 -2.69 6.34
C ILE A 19 -1.01 -3.89 7.08
N GLU A 20 -1.38 -4.11 8.35
CA GLU A 20 -0.92 -5.30 9.09
C GLU A 20 -1.50 -6.60 8.52
N ALA A 21 -2.75 -6.58 8.03
CA ALA A 21 -3.32 -7.72 7.30
C ALA A 21 -2.55 -8.02 5.99
N ILE A 22 -2.07 -7.00 5.28
CA ILE A 22 -1.19 -7.16 4.12
C ILE A 22 0.13 -7.80 4.56
N ARG A 23 0.80 -7.27 5.59
CA ARG A 23 2.06 -7.81 6.14
C ARG A 23 1.94 -9.28 6.54
N ASN A 24 0.81 -9.66 7.13
CA ASN A 24 0.58 -11.05 7.52
C ASN A 24 0.33 -11.97 6.32
N ALA A 25 -0.41 -11.51 5.30
CA ALA A 25 -0.57 -12.26 4.05
C ALA A 25 0.79 -12.51 3.36
N GLN A 26 1.64 -11.52 3.45
CA GLN A 26 2.99 -11.50 2.93
C GLN A 26 3.93 -12.49 3.66
N ARG A 27 3.97 -12.45 5.00
CA ARG A 27 4.74 -13.40 5.84
C ARG A 27 4.27 -14.84 5.68
N ASN A 28 2.95 -15.06 5.68
CA ASN A 28 2.37 -16.40 5.56
C ASN A 28 2.61 -17.03 4.17
N GLY A 29 2.89 -16.22 3.16
CA GLY A 29 3.29 -16.68 1.83
C GLY A 29 4.76 -17.07 1.70
N ASN A 30 5.56 -17.10 2.79
CA ASN A 30 7.02 -17.27 2.79
C ASN A 30 7.76 -16.25 1.90
N MET A 31 7.18 -15.06 1.73
CA MET A 31 7.63 -14.09 0.73
C MET A 31 8.41 -12.93 1.37
N LEU A 32 9.21 -13.22 2.40
CA LEU A 32 10.08 -12.23 3.06
C LEU A 32 11.05 -11.54 2.08
N GLU A 33 11.38 -12.20 0.97
CA GLU A 33 12.39 -11.72 0.01
C GLU A 33 11.87 -10.76 -1.07
N ILE A 34 10.56 -10.66 -1.32
CA ILE A 34 10.03 -9.84 -2.46
C ILE A 34 9.65 -8.41 -2.02
N MET A 35 9.74 -8.07 -0.75
CA MET A 35 8.99 -6.94 -0.23
C MET A 35 9.84 -5.70 -0.05
N LEU A 36 9.81 -4.82 -1.02
CA LEU A 36 8.92 -3.66 -1.02
C LEU A 36 9.34 -2.66 -2.10
N PRO A 37 8.43 -1.76 -2.52
CA PRO A 37 8.84 -0.47 -3.10
C PRO A 37 9.91 0.19 -2.23
N ALA A 38 10.88 0.86 -2.85
CA ALA A 38 11.79 1.71 -2.12
C ALA A 38 11.05 2.96 -1.58
N GLY A 39 11.74 3.75 -0.77
CA GLY A 39 11.23 5.04 -0.29
C GLY A 39 10.15 4.93 0.77
N VAL A 40 9.13 5.78 0.69
CA VAL A 40 8.14 5.93 1.78
C VAL A 40 7.27 4.69 1.96
N LEU A 41 6.94 3.99 0.87
CA LEU A 41 6.16 2.77 0.94
C LEU A 41 6.89 1.64 1.66
N THR A 42 8.24 1.66 1.69
CA THR A 42 9.02 0.75 2.56
C THR A 42 8.63 0.93 4.03
N THR A 43 8.55 2.19 4.45
CA THR A 43 8.23 2.53 5.83
C THR A 43 6.79 2.14 6.18
N ILE A 44 5.86 2.37 5.26
CA ILE A 44 4.44 2.04 5.46
C ILE A 44 4.24 0.53 5.57
N PHE A 45 4.82 -0.29 4.70
CA PHE A 45 4.53 -1.72 4.65
C PHE A 45 5.52 -2.61 5.42
N LEU A 46 6.75 -2.18 5.70
CA LEU A 46 7.73 -2.98 6.47
C LEU A 46 8.16 -2.34 7.79
N GLY A 47 7.93 -1.05 7.99
CA GLY A 47 8.32 -0.35 9.21
C GLY A 47 7.45 -0.73 10.42
N ASN A 48 8.04 -0.66 11.63
CA ASN A 48 7.30 -0.79 12.88
C ASN A 48 6.44 0.46 13.11
N ASN A 49 5.22 0.48 12.57
CA ASN A 49 4.13 1.47 12.78
C ASN A 49 4.64 2.86 13.17
N SER A 50 5.57 3.43 12.38
CA SER A 50 6.24 4.65 12.78
C SER A 50 5.17 5.73 12.88
N ALA A 51 5.10 6.39 14.04
CA ALA A 51 4.18 7.46 14.38
C ALA A 51 4.42 8.74 13.55
N GLN A 52 4.47 8.60 12.22
CA GLN A 52 4.54 9.73 11.31
C GLN A 52 3.15 10.36 11.25
N ALA A 53 3.12 11.66 11.56
CA ALA A 53 1.90 12.45 11.53
C ALA A 53 1.32 12.58 10.11
N ALA A 54 2.13 12.35 9.07
CA ALA A 54 1.72 12.27 7.68
C ALA A 54 2.83 11.66 6.79
N TYR A 55 2.46 11.08 5.65
CA TYR A 55 3.35 10.52 4.63
C TYR A 55 3.24 11.31 3.32
N ASN A 56 4.37 11.42 2.61
CA ASN A 56 4.41 11.94 1.24
C ASN A 56 4.89 10.82 0.32
N ILE A 57 4.09 10.46 -0.67
CA ILE A 57 4.35 9.36 -1.59
C ILE A 57 4.44 9.94 -2.99
N HIS A 58 5.60 9.82 -3.62
CA HIS A 58 5.85 10.32 -4.96
C HIS A 58 5.49 9.28 -6.03
N SER A 59 5.35 9.74 -7.26
CA SER A 59 5.10 8.88 -8.43
C SER A 59 6.14 7.76 -8.59
N THR A 60 7.40 8.04 -8.23
CA THR A 60 8.50 7.05 -8.28
C THR A 60 8.33 5.93 -7.25
N ASP A 61 7.80 6.22 -6.06
CA ASP A 61 7.51 5.19 -5.05
C ASP A 61 6.47 4.19 -5.59
N TRP A 62 5.42 4.72 -6.25
CA TRP A 62 4.38 3.90 -6.87
C TRP A 62 4.85 3.10 -8.08
N ALA A 63 5.75 3.66 -8.90
CA ALA A 63 6.35 2.92 -10.01
C ALA A 63 7.14 1.69 -9.50
N GLN A 64 7.94 1.88 -8.44
CA GLN A 64 8.65 0.78 -7.79
C GLN A 64 7.71 -0.23 -7.13
N PHE A 65 6.60 0.25 -6.55
CA PHE A 65 5.57 -0.63 -5.98
C PHE A 65 4.92 -1.49 -7.05
N ALA A 66 4.53 -0.88 -8.18
CA ALA A 66 3.93 -1.58 -9.30
C ALA A 66 4.87 -2.66 -9.86
N GLU A 67 6.16 -2.35 -10.00
CA GLU A 67 7.20 -3.30 -10.41
C GLU A 67 7.29 -4.47 -9.42
N ALA A 68 7.41 -4.19 -8.11
CA ALA A 68 7.46 -5.24 -7.08
C ALA A 68 6.20 -6.14 -7.10
N MET A 69 5.03 -5.55 -7.36
CA MET A 69 3.75 -6.25 -7.46
C MET A 69 3.65 -7.18 -8.70
N THR A 70 4.62 -7.15 -9.62
CA THR A 70 4.72 -8.13 -10.72
C THR A 70 5.41 -9.43 -10.31
N HIS A 71 6.27 -9.38 -9.29
CA HIS A 71 7.07 -10.52 -8.84
C HIS A 71 6.41 -11.32 -7.72
N ILE A 72 5.37 -10.78 -7.09
CA ILE A 72 4.64 -11.47 -6.03
C ILE A 72 3.74 -12.59 -6.56
N SER A 73 3.51 -13.62 -5.74
CA SER A 73 2.62 -14.71 -6.12
C SER A 73 1.18 -14.22 -6.37
N PRO A 74 0.44 -14.82 -7.33
CA PRO A 74 -0.93 -14.40 -7.63
C PRO A 74 -1.88 -14.43 -6.43
N ILE A 75 -1.67 -15.36 -5.50
CA ILE A 75 -2.47 -15.51 -4.28
C ILE A 75 -2.28 -14.30 -3.36
N VAL A 76 -1.03 -13.90 -3.12
CA VAL A 76 -0.74 -12.73 -2.28
C VAL A 76 -1.18 -11.45 -2.97
N LYS A 77 -0.96 -11.32 -4.28
CA LYS A 77 -1.46 -10.19 -5.07
C LYS A 77 -2.96 -10.03 -4.93
N LYS A 78 -3.72 -11.12 -5.10
CA LYS A 78 -5.17 -11.13 -4.94
C LYS A 78 -5.58 -10.69 -3.54
N ARG A 79 -4.86 -11.13 -2.50
CA ARG A 79 -5.13 -10.73 -1.11
C ARG A 79 -4.92 -9.23 -0.88
N ILE A 80 -3.83 -8.66 -1.39
CA ILE A 80 -3.54 -7.21 -1.32
C ILE A 80 -4.64 -6.41 -2.02
N VAL A 81 -5.03 -6.82 -3.23
CA VAL A 81 -6.12 -6.20 -4.00
C VAL A 81 -7.43 -6.24 -3.23
N THR A 82 -7.81 -7.41 -2.67
CA THR A 82 -9.04 -7.53 -1.89
C THR A 82 -9.04 -6.63 -0.65
N ILE A 83 -7.93 -6.57 0.09
CA ILE A 83 -7.82 -5.69 1.26
C ILE A 83 -7.98 -4.22 0.83
N SER A 84 -7.33 -3.81 -0.25
CA SER A 84 -7.39 -2.45 -0.78
C SER A 84 -8.79 -2.07 -1.24
N GLN A 85 -9.48 -2.99 -1.92
CA GLN A 85 -10.88 -2.81 -2.33
C GLN A 85 -11.81 -2.65 -1.13
N MET A 86 -11.63 -3.46 -0.09
CA MET A 86 -12.43 -3.32 1.14
C MET A 86 -12.18 -1.99 1.84
N GLN A 87 -10.93 -1.52 1.88
CA GLN A 87 -10.60 -0.21 2.44
C GLN A 87 -11.29 0.92 1.69
N ARG A 88 -11.37 0.85 0.36
CA ARG A 88 -12.09 1.84 -0.47
C ARG A 88 -13.60 1.88 -0.23
N LEU A 89 -14.20 0.87 0.40
CA LEU A 89 -15.63 0.83 0.72
C LEU A 89 -15.94 1.44 2.10
N ARG A 90 -14.92 1.78 2.89
CA ARG A 90 -15.09 2.40 4.19
C ARG A 90 -15.69 3.80 4.06
N ALA A 91 -16.52 4.17 5.03
CA ALA A 91 -17.03 5.53 5.15
C ALA A 91 -15.96 6.44 5.80
N GLY A 92 -15.98 7.73 5.48
CA GLY A 92 -15.12 8.72 6.15
C GLY A 92 -13.68 8.81 5.65
N LEU A 93 -13.35 8.14 4.53
CA LEU A 93 -12.02 8.27 3.91
C LEU A 93 -11.75 9.70 3.47
N SER A 94 -10.56 10.20 3.80
CA SER A 94 -9.99 11.39 3.16
C SER A 94 -9.70 11.14 1.67
N TYR A 95 -9.47 12.23 0.94
CA TYR A 95 -9.05 12.15 -0.45
C TYR A 95 -7.71 11.40 -0.57
N GLU A 96 -6.76 11.67 0.32
CA GLU A 96 -5.43 11.06 0.34
C GLU A 96 -5.52 9.56 0.62
N GLN A 97 -6.33 9.13 1.61
CA GLN A 97 -6.56 7.72 1.89
C GLN A 97 -7.22 7.01 0.70
N THR A 98 -8.18 7.67 0.03
CA THR A 98 -8.82 7.12 -1.17
C THR A 98 -7.82 6.92 -2.31
N GLN A 99 -6.95 7.90 -2.55
CA GLN A 99 -5.89 7.78 -3.57
C GLN A 99 -4.88 6.71 -3.20
N PHE A 100 -4.49 6.65 -1.92
CA PHE A 100 -3.58 5.64 -1.41
C PHE A 100 -4.12 4.23 -1.68
N TRP A 101 -5.33 3.90 -1.24
CA TRP A 101 -5.88 2.56 -1.43
C TRP A 101 -6.18 2.22 -2.90
N ARG A 102 -6.51 3.22 -3.74
CA ARG A 102 -6.57 3.03 -5.20
C ARG A 102 -5.21 2.64 -5.78
N ALA A 103 -4.15 3.30 -5.35
CA ALA A 103 -2.80 3.04 -5.83
C ALA A 103 -2.23 1.72 -5.27
N VAL A 104 -2.62 1.29 -4.07
CA VAL A 104 -2.29 -0.06 -3.57
C VAL A 104 -3.00 -1.14 -4.38
N GLU A 105 -4.24 -0.90 -4.81
CA GLU A 105 -5.02 -1.83 -5.65
C GLU A 105 -4.45 -1.94 -7.08
N ALA A 106 -4.20 -0.80 -7.73
CA ALA A 106 -3.93 -0.74 -9.15
C ALA A 106 -2.46 -0.42 -9.51
N GLY A 107 -1.64 -0.06 -8.53
CA GLY A 107 -0.33 0.54 -8.78
C GLY A 107 -0.49 1.95 -9.37
N CYS A 108 0.07 2.17 -10.55
CA CYS A 108 -0.13 3.40 -11.31
C CYS A 108 -1.49 3.34 -12.04
N GLN A 109 -2.25 4.44 -12.00
CA GLN A 109 -3.52 4.52 -12.71
C GLN A 109 -3.25 4.56 -14.23
N PRO A 110 -4.09 3.97 -15.10
CA PRO A 110 -3.91 4.05 -16.56
C PRO A 110 -3.78 5.48 -17.06
#